data_AF-A0A7K3IXP4-F1
#
_entry.id   AF-A0A7K3IXP4-F1
#
_cell.length_a   1.000
_cell.length_b   1.000
_cell.length_c   1.000
_cell.angle_alpha   90.00
_cell.angle_beta   90.00
_cell.angle_gamma   90.00
#
_symmetry.space_group_name_H-M   'P 1'
#
loop_
_entity.id
_entity.type
_entity.pdbx_description
1 polymer ?
#
loop_
_entity_poly.entity_id
_entity_poly.type
_entity_poly.pdbx_seq_one_letter_code
_entity_poly.pdbx_strand_id
1 'polypeptide(L)'
;RLAQHYFSHVDNRLVLRAFRKLLYGNQPVWARPVPGMTIDSFRSLLSEIKSKRLPFLTMMFHSSELMPGCSKYRPDNKSIEELYVLLEDFFKLLEKNQIHSVTLTEAANRYEG
;
A
#
# COMPACT_ATOMS: atom_id res chain seq x y z
N ARG A 1 -29.24 13.67 2.42
CA ARG A 1 -29.92 13.76 1.11
C ARG A 1 -29.09 14.49 0.03
N LEU A 2 -28.34 15.56 0.33
CA LEU A 2 -27.40 16.20 -0.62
C LEU A 2 -26.21 15.31 -1.05
N ALA A 3 -25.64 14.54 -0.12
CA ALA A 3 -24.50 13.66 -0.42
C ALA A 3 -24.86 12.53 -1.41
N GLN A 4 -26.07 11.95 -1.30
CA GLN A 4 -26.53 10.87 -2.18
C GLN A 4 -26.77 11.35 -3.63
N HIS A 5 -27.16 12.61 -3.82
CA HIS A 5 -27.31 13.18 -5.17
C HIS A 5 -25.96 13.54 -5.79
N TYR A 6 -24.98 13.92 -4.98
CA TYR A 6 -23.61 14.18 -5.44
C TYR A 6 -22.96 12.90 -5.97
N PHE A 7 -23.08 11.78 -5.25
CA PHE A 7 -22.48 10.51 -5.66
C PHE A 7 -23.10 9.86 -6.90
N SER A 8 -24.35 10.18 -7.26
CA SER A 8 -25.04 9.54 -8.40
C SER A 8 -24.68 10.11 -9.78
N HIS A 9 -24.00 11.26 -9.85
CA HIS A 9 -23.69 11.97 -11.12
C HIS A 9 -22.18 12.17 -11.38
N VAL A 10 -21.31 11.60 -10.54
CA VAL A 10 -19.85 11.84 -10.58
C VAL A 10 -19.16 11.14 -11.76
N ASP A 11 -19.74 10.08 -12.31
CA ASP A 11 -19.10 9.31 -13.40
C ASP A 11 -19.26 9.93 -14.80
N ASN A 12 -20.19 10.88 -14.98
CA ASN A 12 -20.48 11.44 -16.31
C ASN A 12 -19.68 12.71 -16.67
N ARG A 13 -18.78 13.19 -15.81
CA ARG A 13 -17.96 14.39 -16.10
C ARG A 13 -16.48 14.17 -15.79
N LEU A 14 -15.66 14.21 -16.84
CA LEU A 14 -14.18 14.19 -16.80
C LEU A 14 -13.60 15.17 -15.76
N VAL A 15 -14.27 16.30 -15.56
CA VAL A 15 -13.88 17.34 -14.60
C VAL A 15 -13.92 16.84 -13.15
N LEU A 16 -14.94 16.07 -12.75
CA LEU A 16 -15.04 15.54 -11.37
C LEU A 16 -14.02 14.42 -11.13
N ARG A 17 -13.68 13.63 -12.16
CA ARG A 17 -12.57 12.66 -12.13
C ARG A 17 -11.22 13.35 -11.96
N ALA A 18 -10.97 14.44 -12.69
CA ALA A 18 -9.76 15.23 -12.53
C ALA A 18 -9.68 15.91 -11.15
N PHE A 19 -10.80 16.44 -10.65
CA PHE A 19 -10.89 17.03 -9.31
C PHE A 19 -10.61 16.02 -8.20
N ARG A 20 -11.11 14.77 -8.34
CA ARG A 20 -10.77 13.68 -7.42
C ARG A 20 -9.27 13.36 -7.44
N LYS A 21 -8.66 13.31 -8.63
CA LYS A 21 -7.21 13.05 -8.77
C LYS A 21 -6.37 14.19 -8.18
N LEU A 22 -6.87 15.42 -8.22
CA LEU A 22 -6.23 16.60 -7.63
C LEU A 22 -6.40 16.64 -6.10
N LEU A 23 -7.59 16.31 -5.58
CA LEU A 23 -7.89 16.36 -4.13
C LEU A 23 -7.39 15.14 -3.35
N TYR A 24 -7.31 13.96 -3.98
CA TYR A 24 -6.86 12.71 -3.35
C TYR A 24 -5.49 12.23 -3.87
N GLY A 25 -4.77 13.05 -4.64
CA GLY A 25 -3.45 12.72 -5.20
C GLY A 25 -2.31 12.60 -4.18
N ASN A 26 -2.58 12.90 -2.90
CA ASN A 26 -1.59 12.99 -1.84
C ASN A 26 -1.73 11.91 -0.75
N GLN A 27 -2.47 10.82 -1.01
CA GLN A 27 -2.41 9.70 -0.08
C GLN A 27 -1.01 9.07 -0.17
N PRO A 28 -0.32 8.83 0.97
CA PRO A 28 0.96 8.16 0.95
C PRO A 28 0.79 6.84 0.19
N VAL A 29 1.68 6.56 -0.77
CA VAL A 29 1.74 5.24 -1.38
C VAL A 29 2.30 4.32 -0.31
N TRP A 30 1.41 3.76 0.50
CA TRP A 30 1.75 2.79 1.51
C TRP A 30 2.18 1.50 0.82
N ALA A 31 3.19 0.82 1.36
CA ALA A 31 3.45 -0.56 1.00
C ALA A 31 2.29 -1.40 1.53
N ARG A 32 1.24 -1.60 0.73
CA ARG A 32 0.07 -2.40 1.10
C ARG A 32 -0.10 -3.56 0.11
N PRO A 33 -0.02 -4.82 0.56
CA PRO A 33 -0.21 -5.98 -0.29
C PRO A 33 -1.70 -6.24 -0.56
N VAL A 34 -2.36 -5.35 -1.32
CA VAL A 34 -3.72 -5.58 -1.82
C VAL A 34 -3.73 -6.50 -3.05
N PRO A 35 -4.85 -7.16 -3.37
CA PRO A 35 -4.98 -7.94 -4.59
C PRO A 35 -4.64 -7.12 -5.84
N GLY A 36 -3.88 -7.73 -6.75
CA GLY A 36 -3.36 -7.05 -7.95
C GLY A 36 -2.04 -6.32 -7.74
N MET A 37 -1.53 -6.20 -6.52
CA MET A 37 -0.13 -5.82 -6.30
C MET A 37 0.80 -6.97 -6.67
N THR A 38 1.91 -6.59 -7.29
CA THR A 38 2.96 -7.53 -7.72
C THR A 38 4.28 -7.13 -7.10
N ILE A 39 5.28 -8.02 -7.18
CA ILE A 39 6.63 -7.69 -6.75
C ILE A 39 7.19 -6.47 -7.50
N ASP A 40 6.83 -6.28 -8.77
CA ASP A 40 7.27 -5.14 -9.57
C ASP A 40 6.69 -3.82 -9.05
N SER A 41 5.47 -3.84 -8.50
CA SER A 41 4.88 -2.69 -7.81
C SER A 41 5.73 -2.29 -6.59
N PHE A 42 6.20 -3.27 -5.82
CA PHE A 42 7.11 -3.00 -4.70
C PHE A 42 8.51 -2.56 -5.15
N ARG A 43 9.04 -3.09 -6.26
CA ARG A 43 10.30 -2.61 -6.85
C ARG A 43 10.20 -1.13 -7.24
N SER A 44 9.10 -0.75 -7.89
CA SER A 44 8.85 0.65 -8.25
C SER A 44 8.76 1.53 -7.02
N LEU A 45 8.06 1.07 -5.97
CA LEU A 45 7.96 1.80 -4.71
C LEU A 45 9.34 1.99 -4.05
N LEU A 46 10.17 0.95 -3.99
CA LEU A 46 11.52 1.05 -3.46
C LEU A 46 12.40 2.00 -4.27
N SER A 47 12.26 2.01 -5.59
CA SER A 47 12.97 2.95 -6.46
C SER A 47 12.60 4.41 -6.14
N GLU A 48 11.31 4.69 -5.93
CA GLU A 48 10.82 6.02 -5.56
C GLU A 48 11.29 6.46 -4.16
N ILE A 49 11.26 5.54 -3.20
CA ILE A 49 11.75 5.80 -1.83
C ILE A 49 13.24 6.14 -1.85
N LYS A 50 14.03 5.39 -2.62
CA LYS A 50 15.46 5.63 -2.81
C LYS A 50 15.74 6.95 -3.53
N SER A 51 15.00 7.26 -4.60
CA SER A 51 15.18 8.50 -5.35
C SER A 51 14.88 9.73 -4.49
N LYS A 52 13.88 9.63 -3.62
CA LYS A 52 13.47 10.68 -2.68
C LYS A 52 14.28 10.69 -1.38
N ARG A 53 15.21 9.74 -1.19
CA ARG A 53 16.01 9.55 0.03
C ARG A 53 15.16 9.50 1.30
N LEU A 54 14.01 8.81 1.23
CA LEU A 54 13.13 8.69 2.38
C LEU A 54 13.76 7.72 3.40
N PRO A 55 13.73 8.06 4.71
CA PRO A 55 14.44 7.29 5.74
C PRO A 55 13.73 5.98 6.11
N PHE A 56 12.41 5.91 5.92
CA PHE A 56 11.61 4.76 6.33
C PHE A 56 10.62 4.35 5.24
N LEU A 57 10.39 3.04 5.16
CA LEU A 57 9.30 2.44 4.42
C LEU A 57 8.34 1.78 5.40
N THR A 58 7.07 2.18 5.35
CA THR A 58 6.02 1.59 6.19
C THR A 58 5.12 0.69 5.36
N MET A 59 5.05 -0.58 5.77
CA MET A 59 4.07 -1.54 5.28
C MET A 59 2.85 -1.56 6.19
N MET A 60 1.65 -1.55 5.61
CA MET A 60 0.40 -1.59 6.37
C MET A 60 -0.57 -2.63 5.79
N PHE A 61 -1.04 -3.55 6.62
CA PHE A 61 -2.17 -4.44 6.32
C PHE A 61 -2.81 -4.89 7.64
N HIS A 62 -4.07 -5.31 7.59
CA HIS A 62 -4.78 -5.77 8.79
C HIS A 62 -4.52 -7.27 9.03
N SER A 63 -4.48 -7.71 10.29
CA SER A 63 -4.26 -9.14 10.62
C SER A 63 -5.32 -10.06 10.01
N SER A 64 -6.55 -9.57 9.82
CA SER A 64 -7.61 -10.33 9.13
C SER A 64 -7.32 -10.58 7.64
N GLU A 65 -6.37 -9.86 7.03
CA GLU A 65 -5.89 -10.12 5.68
C GLU A 65 -4.93 -11.33 5.62
N LEU A 66 -4.56 -11.92 6.76
CA LEU A 66 -3.77 -13.15 6.84
C LEU A 66 -4.64 -14.42 6.97
N MET A 67 -5.97 -14.27 6.90
CA MET A 67 -6.91 -15.38 7.06
C MET A 67 -7.90 -15.45 5.90
N PRO A 68 -8.21 -16.67 5.40
CA PRO A 68 -9.17 -16.87 4.32
C PRO A 68 -10.58 -16.49 4.79
N GLY A 69 -11.31 -15.76 3.96
CA GLY A 69 -12.68 -15.31 4.23
C GLY A 69 -12.80 -14.15 5.23
N CYS A 70 -11.71 -13.70 5.85
CA CYS A 70 -11.73 -12.65 6.87
C CYS A 70 -11.51 -11.23 6.33
N SER A 71 -11.38 -11.09 5.00
CA SER A 71 -11.25 -9.81 4.31
C SER A 71 -11.85 -9.88 2.92
N LYS A 72 -12.40 -8.76 2.43
CA LYS A 72 -12.82 -8.61 1.02
C LYS A 72 -11.66 -8.93 0.05
N TYR A 73 -10.43 -8.69 0.48
CA TYR A 73 -9.23 -8.95 -0.31
C TYR A 73 -8.79 -10.41 -0.32
N ARG A 74 -9.30 -11.22 0.62
CA ARG A 74 -8.83 -12.59 0.86
C ARG A 74 -10.01 -13.55 0.99
N PRO A 75 -10.74 -13.82 -0.10
CA PRO A 75 -11.95 -14.63 -0.06
C PRO A 75 -11.67 -16.11 0.20
N ASP A 76 -10.50 -16.62 -0.16
CA ASP A 76 -10.19 -18.05 -0.16
C ASP A 76 -8.72 -18.35 0.20
N ASN A 77 -8.40 -19.64 0.37
CA ASN A 77 -7.04 -20.08 0.68
C ASN A 77 -6.04 -19.70 -0.42
N LYS A 78 -6.44 -19.76 -1.69
CA LYS A 78 -5.55 -19.41 -2.81
C LYS A 78 -5.09 -17.95 -2.72
N SER A 79 -6.00 -17.05 -2.40
CA SER A 79 -5.70 -15.63 -2.21
C SER A 79 -4.76 -15.39 -1.02
N ILE A 80 -4.75 -16.25 -0.01
CA ILE A 80 -3.79 -16.19 1.10
C ILE A 80 -2.42 -16.69 0.66
N GLU A 81 -2.35 -17.79 -0.09
CA GLU A 81 -1.07 -18.26 -0.65
C GLU A 81 -0.42 -17.21 -1.56
N GLU A 82 -1.21 -16.54 -2.41
CA GLU A 82 -0.72 -15.42 -3.23
C GLU A 82 -0.16 -14.26 -2.38
N LEU A 83 -0.75 -13.99 -1.21
CA LEU A 83 -0.20 -13.01 -0.27
C LEU A 83 1.16 -13.46 0.26
N TYR A 84 1.26 -14.71 0.70
CA TYR A 84 2.48 -15.24 1.30
C TYR A 84 3.64 -15.26 0.31
N VAL A 85 3.40 -15.70 -0.93
CA VAL A 85 4.40 -15.61 -2.00
C VAL A 85 4.84 -14.16 -2.22
N LEU A 86 3.90 -13.22 -2.28
CA LEU A 86 4.20 -11.80 -2.46
C LEU A 86 5.01 -11.21 -1.29
N LEU A 87 4.68 -11.57 -0.05
CA LEU A 87 5.40 -11.14 1.15
C LEU A 87 6.81 -11.73 1.19
N GLU A 88 6.97 -13.02 0.86
CA GLU A 88 8.27 -13.68 0.81
C GLU A 88 9.17 -13.02 -0.23
N ASP A 89 8.67 -12.81 -1.45
CA ASP A 89 9.40 -12.11 -2.50
C ASP A 89 9.75 -10.68 -2.11
N PHE A 90 8.84 -10.00 -1.42
CA PHE A 90 9.09 -8.65 -0.93
C PHE A 90 10.17 -8.63 0.16
N PHE A 91 10.18 -9.55 1.11
CA PHE A 91 11.23 -9.61 2.13
C PHE A 91 12.60 -9.96 1.55
N LYS A 92 12.67 -10.90 0.59
CA LYS A 92 13.90 -11.17 -0.18
C LYS A 92 14.38 -9.93 -0.93
N LEU A 93 13.45 -9.14 -1.49
CA LEU A 93 13.76 -7.88 -2.14
C LEU A 93 14.35 -6.87 -1.15
N LEU A 94 13.79 -6.73 0.05
CA LEU A 94 14.31 -5.85 1.09
C LEU A 94 15.72 -6.26 1.54
N GLU A 95 15.93 -7.55 1.78
CA GLU A 95 17.24 -8.12 2.14
C GLU A 95 18.29 -7.84 1.07
N LYS A 96 17.97 -8.10 -0.21
CA LYS A 96 18.86 -7.80 -1.35
C LYS A 96 19.23 -6.31 -1.42
N ASN A 97 18.34 -5.43 -0.96
CA ASN A 97 18.56 -3.99 -0.93
C ASN A 97 19.19 -3.49 0.38
N GLN A 98 19.55 -4.39 1.30
CA GLN A 98 20.10 -4.08 2.63
C GLN A 98 19.18 -3.15 3.45
N ILE A 99 17.86 -3.33 3.29
CA ILE A 99 16.85 -2.59 4.04
C ILE A 99 16.48 -3.41 5.28
N HIS A 100 16.79 -2.87 6.46
CA HIS A 100 16.50 -3.52 7.73
C HIS A 100 15.18 -3.04 8.33
N SER A 101 14.51 -3.93 9.07
CA SER A 101 13.32 -3.58 9.85
C SER A 101 13.71 -2.88 11.15
N VAL A 102 12.89 -1.91 11.55
CA VAL A 102 12.95 -1.25 12.86
C VAL A 102 11.55 -1.17 13.43
N THR A 103 11.44 -1.10 14.76
CA THR A 103 10.18 -0.80 15.43
C THR A 103 9.76 0.65 15.18
N LEU A 104 8.47 0.97 15.35
CA LEU A 104 7.99 2.35 15.23
C LEU A 104 8.66 3.28 16.25
N THR A 105 8.94 2.79 17.46
CA THR A 105 9.65 3.54 18.50
C THR A 105 11.08 3.86 18.07
N GLU A 106 11.81 2.89 17.52
CA GLU A 106 13.16 3.13 16.99
C GLU A 106 13.15 4.09 15.79
N ALA A 107 12.15 3.98 14.91
CA ALA A 107 12.00 4.89 13.78
C ALA A 107 11.75 6.33 14.24
N ALA A 108 10.90 6.53 15.25
CA ALA A 108 10.63 7.85 15.83
C ALA A 108 11.91 8.45 16.45
N ASN A 109 12.63 7.69 17.29
CA ASN A 109 13.86 8.14 17.93
C ASN A 109 14.96 8.51 16.90
N ARG A 110 15.05 7.80 15.78
CA ARG A 110 16.03 8.06 14.71
C ARG A 110 15.68 9.25 13.82
N TYR A 111 14.42 9.69 13.80
CA TYR A 111 13.99 10.83 13.00
C TYR A 111 14.09 12.16 13.78
N GLU A 112 13.94 12.11 15.09
CA GLU A 112 14.04 13.29 15.98
C GLU A 112 15.48 13.67 16.35
N GLY A 113 16.45 12.80 16.07
CA GLY A 113 17.89 13.06 16.27
C GLY A 113 18.60 13.46 14.98
#